data_AF-A0A4Y7LBZ1-F1
#
_entry.id   AF-A0A4Y7LBZ1-F1
#
_cell.length_a   1.000
_cell.length_b   1.000
_cell.length_c   1.000
_cell.angle_alpha   90.00
_cell.angle_beta   90.00
_cell.angle_gamma   90.00
#
_symmetry.space_group_name_H-M   'P 1'
#
loop_
_entity.id
_entity.type
_entity.pdbx_description
1 polymer ?
#
loop_
_entity_poly.entity_id
_entity_poly.type
_entity_poly.pdbx_seq_one_letter_code
_entity_poly.pdbx_strand_id
1 'polypeptide(L)'
;MDAPPLSLAVKKDMSTNNSSNKNASVVCYSPSLITTNGIWQGDDPLDYSLPLFILQLTLIVTSTRILVFILKPFRQPRVIAEILGGVLLGPSVLGRITEFAEKVFPLRSVMVLETMANVGLLYFLFLVGVEMDLSVIRRTGRKALIIALAGMALPFAIGASSAFLIPGPGPQKGPDGKDIKDSKDVNKWTYFLFLGVALSVTAFPVLARILAELKLLNTELGRIAMSSAIVNDMCAWILLAVAIALAESGGSEASASSWASYASLFVVLSSVAFVAFCILVIRPVIGGL
;
A
#
# COMPACT_ATOMS: atom_id res chain seq x y z
N MET A 1 -18.48 -29.36 28.35
CA MET A 1 -19.02 -28.03 28.73
C MET A 1 -18.66 -27.15 27.58
N ASP A 2 -19.52 -27.19 26.58
CA ASP A 2 -19.14 -27.00 25.19
C ASP A 2 -19.31 -25.52 24.85
N ALA A 3 -18.23 -24.89 24.40
CA ALA A 3 -18.26 -23.51 23.96
C ALA A 3 -19.14 -23.41 22.69
N PRO A 4 -20.05 -22.44 22.60
CA PRO A 4 -20.88 -22.29 21.41
C PRO A 4 -20.05 -21.81 20.21
N PRO A 5 -20.45 -22.13 18.97
CA PRO A 5 -19.73 -21.73 17.77
C PRO A 5 -19.76 -20.22 17.54
N LEU A 6 -18.63 -19.67 17.08
CA LEU A 6 -18.32 -18.25 16.85
C LEU A 6 -19.30 -17.50 15.93
N SER A 7 -20.11 -18.20 15.11
CA SER A 7 -21.12 -17.54 14.27
C SER A 7 -22.29 -16.93 15.06
N LEU A 8 -22.52 -17.38 16.30
CA LEU A 8 -23.56 -16.84 17.18
C LEU A 8 -23.09 -15.68 18.07
N ALA A 9 -21.79 -15.49 18.24
CA ALA A 9 -21.23 -14.41 19.05
C ALA A 9 -21.23 -13.06 18.31
N VAL A 10 -21.14 -13.06 16.97
CA VAL A 10 -21.19 -11.84 16.16
C VAL A 10 -22.60 -11.19 16.17
N LYS A 11 -23.65 -11.96 16.46
CA LYS A 11 -25.04 -11.48 16.34
C LYS A 11 -25.69 -11.04 17.66
N LYS A 12 -25.05 -11.20 18.82
CA LYS A 12 -25.71 -11.04 20.12
C LYS A 12 -25.47 -9.74 20.89
N ASP A 13 -24.73 -8.78 20.33
CA ASP A 13 -24.58 -7.44 20.93
C ASP A 13 -25.51 -6.39 20.29
N MET A 14 -26.70 -6.81 19.86
CA MET A 14 -27.80 -5.90 19.47
C MET A 14 -28.93 -5.96 20.49
N SER A 15 -28.65 -5.48 21.70
CA SER A 15 -29.62 -4.86 22.62
C SER A 15 -28.85 -4.49 23.88
N THR A 16 -28.62 -3.21 24.14
CA THR A 16 -29.13 -2.44 25.30
C THR A 16 -28.34 -1.12 25.42
N ASN A 17 -29.07 -0.01 25.57
CA ASN A 17 -28.63 1.34 26.00
C ASN A 17 -28.06 2.34 24.97
N ASN A 18 -29.01 2.96 24.25
CA ASN A 18 -29.27 4.40 24.20
C ASN A 18 -28.14 5.35 24.68
N SER A 19 -27.41 5.96 23.75
CA SER A 19 -26.80 7.30 23.83
C SER A 19 -26.10 7.60 22.51
N SER A 20 -26.53 8.68 21.84
CA SER A 20 -26.00 9.24 20.60
C SER A 20 -24.47 9.20 20.54
N ASN A 21 -23.89 8.26 19.80
CA ASN A 21 -22.49 8.34 19.37
C ASN A 21 -22.22 7.35 18.23
N LYS A 22 -21.36 7.79 17.30
CA LYS A 22 -20.95 7.12 16.06
C LYS A 22 -20.94 5.59 16.18
N ASN A 23 -21.54 4.88 15.22
CA ASN A 23 -21.47 3.43 15.05
C ASN A 23 -20.00 2.98 14.85
N ALA A 24 -19.21 2.96 15.91
CA ALA A 24 -17.91 2.32 15.96
C ALA A 24 -18.17 0.86 16.32
N SER A 25 -18.12 -0.03 15.33
CA SER A 25 -18.09 -1.48 15.58
C SER A 25 -16.79 -1.80 16.32
N VAL A 26 -16.86 -1.95 17.64
CA VAL A 26 -15.73 -2.39 18.46
C VAL A 26 -15.60 -3.90 18.28
N VAL A 27 -14.57 -4.33 17.54
CA VAL A 27 -14.26 -5.76 17.37
C VAL A 27 -13.28 -6.18 18.46
N CYS A 28 -13.78 -6.87 19.48
CA CYS A 28 -12.96 -7.43 20.54
C CYS A 28 -12.31 -8.74 20.08
N TYR A 29 -10.98 -8.84 20.21
CA TYR A 29 -10.21 -10.03 19.85
C TYR A 29 -9.61 -10.69 21.08
N SER A 30 -9.80 -11.99 21.24
CA SER A 30 -9.07 -12.80 22.23
C SER A 30 -7.65 -13.10 21.70
N PRO A 31 -6.57 -12.68 22.39
CA PRO A 31 -5.19 -12.90 21.96
C PRO A 31 -4.66 -14.34 22.20
N SER A 32 -5.46 -15.23 22.80
CA SER A 32 -5.02 -16.56 23.26
C SER A 32 -5.04 -17.69 22.22
N LEU A 33 -5.39 -17.42 20.96
CA LEU A 33 -5.52 -18.43 19.90
C LEU A 33 -4.36 -18.36 18.89
N ILE A 34 -3.15 -18.71 19.35
CA ILE A 34 -1.92 -18.68 18.53
C ILE A 34 -1.66 -20.05 17.89
N THR A 35 -1.78 -21.13 18.66
CA THR A 35 -1.52 -22.53 18.24
C THR A 35 -2.74 -23.41 18.48
N THR A 36 -3.14 -24.18 17.48
CA THR A 36 -4.23 -25.17 17.58
C THR A 36 -3.76 -26.44 18.29
N ASN A 37 -4.63 -27.10 19.06
CA ASN A 37 -4.37 -28.44 19.61
C ASN A 37 -4.57 -29.55 18.57
N GLY A 38 -4.98 -29.20 17.35
CA GLY A 38 -5.12 -30.10 16.21
C GLY A 38 -6.58 -30.43 15.89
N ILE A 39 -6.84 -30.74 14.61
CA ILE A 39 -8.18 -31.08 14.10
C ILE A 39 -8.81 -32.31 14.79
N TRP A 40 -7.97 -33.19 15.32
CA TRP A 40 -8.36 -34.40 16.04
C TRP A 40 -8.96 -34.11 17.43
N GLN A 41 -8.72 -32.92 17.97
CA GLN A 41 -9.32 -32.44 19.21
C GLN A 41 -10.68 -31.73 18.99
N GLY A 42 -11.11 -31.57 17.72
CA GLY A 42 -12.33 -30.84 17.35
C GLY A 42 -12.14 -29.33 17.20
N ASP A 43 -10.90 -28.83 17.27
CA ASP A 43 -10.57 -27.42 17.06
C ASP A 43 -10.49 -27.12 15.55
N ASP A 44 -11.18 -26.07 15.08
CA ASP A 44 -11.04 -25.56 13.72
C ASP A 44 -9.70 -24.81 13.58
N PRO A 45 -8.75 -25.27 12.74
CA PRO A 45 -7.42 -24.66 12.65
C PRO A 45 -7.45 -23.25 12.05
N LEU A 46 -8.54 -22.86 11.39
CA LEU A 46 -8.74 -21.53 10.81
C LEU A 46 -9.04 -20.45 11.86
N ASP A 47 -9.45 -20.82 13.07
CA ASP A 47 -9.70 -19.85 14.13
C ASP A 47 -8.39 -19.35 14.79
N TYR A 48 -7.27 -20.02 14.49
CA TYR A 48 -5.94 -19.73 15.03
C TYR A 48 -5.10 -18.93 14.03
N SER A 49 -4.32 -17.98 14.55
CA SER A 49 -3.56 -17.04 13.71
C SER A 49 -2.45 -17.70 12.90
N LEU A 50 -1.69 -18.64 13.47
CA LEU A 50 -0.54 -19.26 12.77
C LEU A 50 -0.95 -20.23 11.65
N PRO A 51 -1.85 -21.20 11.88
CA PRO A 51 -2.24 -22.12 10.80
C PRO A 51 -2.94 -21.39 9.66
N LEU A 52 -3.78 -20.39 9.98
CA LEU A 52 -4.42 -19.57 8.98
C LEU A 52 -3.39 -18.74 8.18
N PHE A 53 -2.39 -18.13 8.83
CA PHE A 53 -1.33 -17.40 8.13
C PHE A 53 -0.52 -18.31 7.19
N ILE A 54 -0.17 -19.53 7.63
CA ILE A 54 0.53 -20.51 6.79
C ILE A 54 -0.34 -20.92 5.60
N LEU A 55 -1.64 -21.14 5.83
CA LEU A 55 -2.59 -21.44 4.75
C LEU A 55 -2.68 -20.29 3.75
N GLN A 56 -2.78 -19.05 4.21
CA GLN A 56 -2.80 -17.86 3.36
C GLN A 56 -1.53 -17.74 2.52
N LEU A 57 -0.34 -17.88 3.13
CA LEU A 57 0.92 -17.85 2.40
C LEU A 57 1.01 -18.98 1.38
N THR A 58 0.60 -20.19 1.75
CA THR A 58 0.59 -21.35 0.84
C THR A 58 -0.34 -21.09 -0.34
N LEU A 59 -1.51 -20.53 -0.09
CA LEU A 59 -2.50 -20.18 -1.11
C LEU A 59 -1.97 -19.08 -2.04
N ILE A 60 -1.41 -17.99 -1.49
CA ILE A 60 -0.81 -16.88 -2.25
C ILE A 60 0.34 -17.38 -3.12
N VAL A 61 1.28 -18.13 -2.55
CA VAL A 61 2.44 -18.66 -3.29
C VAL A 61 1.99 -19.65 -4.36
N THR A 62 1.09 -20.58 -4.04
CA THR A 62 0.63 -21.59 -5.01
C THR A 62 -0.13 -20.94 -6.16
N SER A 63 -1.07 -20.03 -5.86
CA SER A 63 -1.85 -19.29 -6.87
C SER A 63 -0.94 -18.46 -7.78
N THR A 64 0.00 -17.69 -7.21
CA THR A 64 0.94 -16.89 -8.01
C THR A 64 1.86 -17.77 -8.85
N ARG A 65 2.32 -18.92 -8.36
CA ARG A 65 3.14 -19.86 -9.15
C ARG A 65 2.38 -20.49 -10.30
N ILE A 66 1.12 -20.86 -10.10
CA ILE A 66 0.24 -21.36 -11.16
C ILE A 66 0.08 -20.27 -12.23
N LEU A 67 -0.19 -19.02 -11.84
CA LEU A 67 -0.28 -17.91 -12.78
C LEU A 67 1.02 -17.66 -13.53
N VAL A 68 2.17 -17.71 -12.86
CA VAL A 68 3.48 -17.60 -13.52
C VAL A 68 3.65 -18.70 -14.56
N PHE A 69 3.25 -19.94 -14.25
CA PHE A 69 3.33 -21.04 -15.20
C PHE A 69 2.43 -20.81 -16.43
N ILE A 70 1.19 -20.34 -16.21
CA ILE A 70 0.23 -20.02 -17.28
C ILE A 70 0.69 -18.82 -18.13
N LEU A 71 1.31 -17.81 -17.51
CA LEU A 71 1.74 -16.58 -18.16
C LEU A 71 3.14 -16.67 -18.78
N LYS A 72 3.91 -17.71 -18.43
CA LYS A 72 5.24 -18.00 -19.01
C LYS A 72 5.27 -17.99 -20.56
N PRO A 73 4.33 -18.62 -21.30
CA PRO A 73 4.30 -18.55 -22.75
C PRO A 73 4.11 -17.13 -23.30
N PHE A 74 3.52 -16.21 -22.53
CA PHE A 74 3.29 -14.81 -22.92
C PHE A 74 4.49 -13.89 -22.67
N ARG A 75 5.63 -14.41 -22.19
CA ARG A 75 6.86 -13.64 -21.89
C ARG A 75 6.63 -12.47 -20.91
N GLN A 76 5.67 -12.59 -20.00
CA GLN A 76 5.43 -11.57 -18.98
C GLN A 76 6.43 -11.68 -17.82
N PRO A 77 6.93 -10.56 -17.27
CA PRO A 77 7.68 -10.54 -16.02
C PRO A 77 6.89 -11.17 -14.87
N ARG A 78 7.60 -11.78 -13.91
CA ARG A 78 6.97 -12.52 -12.81
C ARG A 78 6.09 -11.63 -11.93
N VAL A 79 6.46 -10.35 -11.79
CA VAL A 79 5.70 -9.38 -10.99
C VAL A 79 4.27 -9.21 -11.50
N ILE A 80 4.02 -9.32 -12.81
CA ILE A 80 2.66 -9.18 -13.37
C ILE A 80 1.77 -10.33 -12.91
N ALA A 81 2.30 -11.56 -12.90
CA ALA A 81 1.57 -12.72 -12.39
C ALA A 81 1.29 -12.62 -10.88
N GLU A 82 2.21 -12.02 -10.10
CA GLU A 82 2.01 -11.76 -8.67
C GLU A 82 0.90 -10.74 -8.42
N ILE A 83 0.85 -9.65 -9.19
CA ILE A 83 -0.22 -8.65 -9.13
C ILE A 83 -1.56 -9.30 -9.51
N LEU A 84 -1.61 -10.06 -10.61
CA LEU A 84 -2.82 -10.77 -11.03
C LEU A 84 -3.28 -11.79 -9.98
N GLY A 85 -2.34 -12.48 -9.33
CA GLY A 85 -2.65 -13.37 -8.21
C GLY A 85 -3.31 -12.64 -7.05
N GLY A 86 -2.79 -11.45 -6.69
CA GLY A 86 -3.42 -10.58 -5.70
C GLY A 86 -4.84 -10.15 -6.10
N VAL A 87 -5.04 -9.76 -7.36
CA VAL A 87 -6.37 -9.38 -7.88
C VAL A 87 -7.35 -10.56 -7.86
N LEU A 88 -6.90 -11.76 -8.22
CA LEU A 88 -7.73 -12.97 -8.18
C LEU A 88 -8.11 -13.35 -6.76
N LEU A 89 -7.16 -13.33 -5.82
CA LEU A 89 -7.41 -13.71 -4.42
C LEU A 89 -8.12 -12.63 -3.62
N GLY A 90 -8.02 -11.38 -4.06
CA GLY A 90 -8.63 -10.23 -3.43
C GLY A 90 -10.14 -10.12 -3.67
N PRO A 91 -10.76 -9.01 -3.21
CA PRO A 91 -12.19 -8.77 -3.31
C PRO A 91 -12.70 -8.65 -4.76
N SER A 92 -11.80 -8.48 -5.73
CA SER A 92 -12.17 -8.34 -7.15
C SER A 92 -12.69 -9.64 -7.76
N VAL A 93 -12.23 -10.81 -7.29
CA VAL A 93 -12.67 -12.12 -7.84
C VAL A 93 -13.11 -13.08 -6.74
N LEU A 94 -12.17 -13.72 -6.03
CA LEU A 94 -12.52 -14.73 -5.01
C LEU A 94 -13.14 -14.12 -3.75
N GLY A 95 -12.75 -12.90 -3.37
CA GLY A 95 -13.32 -12.23 -2.21
C GLY A 95 -14.78 -11.76 -2.39
N ARG A 96 -15.39 -11.97 -3.58
CA ARG A 96 -16.85 -11.83 -3.75
C ARG A 96 -17.64 -12.95 -3.09
N ILE A 97 -17.00 -14.09 -2.87
CA ILE A 97 -17.58 -15.22 -2.13
C ILE A 97 -17.38 -14.92 -0.65
N THR A 98 -18.44 -14.48 0.03
CA THR A 98 -18.39 -14.05 1.44
C THR A 98 -17.84 -15.13 2.36
N GLU A 99 -18.22 -16.39 2.14
CA GLU A 99 -17.71 -17.52 2.92
C GLU A 99 -16.20 -17.70 2.79
N PHE A 100 -15.65 -17.50 1.59
CA PHE A 100 -14.20 -17.58 1.36
C PHE A 100 -13.49 -16.39 1.99
N ALA A 101 -14.02 -15.18 1.80
CA ALA A 101 -13.44 -13.95 2.35
C ALA A 101 -13.38 -13.99 3.88
N GLU A 102 -14.47 -14.38 4.55
CA GLU A 102 -14.54 -14.42 6.01
C GLU A 102 -13.70 -15.54 6.62
N LYS A 103 -13.68 -16.74 6.02
CA LYS A 103 -12.91 -17.88 6.54
C LYS A 103 -11.42 -17.81 6.25
N VAL A 104 -11.04 -17.34 5.05
CA VAL A 104 -9.63 -17.38 4.59
C VAL A 104 -8.94 -16.05 4.82
N PHE A 105 -9.63 -14.92 4.76
CA PHE A 105 -9.06 -13.58 4.96
C PHE A 105 -9.81 -12.73 6.02
N PRO A 106 -9.95 -13.21 7.27
CA PRO A 106 -10.53 -12.40 8.33
C PRO A 106 -9.63 -11.20 8.67
N LEU A 107 -10.23 -10.09 9.13
CA LEU A 107 -9.53 -8.82 9.42
C LEU A 107 -8.27 -8.99 10.29
N ARG A 108 -8.31 -9.86 11.30
CA ARG A 108 -7.16 -10.20 12.17
C ARG A 108 -5.96 -10.69 11.35
N SER A 109 -6.20 -11.59 10.41
CA SER A 109 -5.15 -12.20 9.59
C SER A 109 -4.60 -11.24 8.54
N VAL A 110 -5.43 -10.36 8.00
CA VAL A 110 -5.03 -9.34 7.04
C VAL A 110 -4.01 -8.39 7.68
N MET A 111 -4.21 -8.01 8.94
CA MET A 111 -3.24 -7.19 9.69
C MET A 111 -1.89 -7.91 9.87
N VAL A 112 -1.90 -9.21 10.14
CA VAL A 112 -0.66 -10.02 10.23
C VAL A 112 0.01 -10.16 8.87
N LEU A 113 -0.76 -10.40 7.80
CA LEU A 113 -0.24 -10.43 6.43
C LEU A 113 0.39 -9.10 6.03
N GLU A 114 -0.25 -7.98 6.34
CA GLU A 114 0.22 -6.64 6.02
C GLU A 114 1.53 -6.31 6.74
N THR A 115 1.61 -6.60 8.04
CA THR A 115 2.85 -6.39 8.81
C THR A 115 4.01 -7.22 8.26
N MET A 116 3.77 -8.50 7.95
CA MET A 116 4.78 -9.37 7.34
C MET A 116 5.14 -8.95 5.92
N ALA A 117 4.17 -8.48 5.12
CA ALA A 117 4.38 -7.96 3.78
C ALA A 117 5.24 -6.69 3.81
N ASN A 118 5.00 -5.78 4.75
CA ASN A 118 5.82 -4.58 4.93
C ASN A 118 7.26 -4.92 5.30
N VAL A 119 7.48 -5.88 6.20
CA VAL A 119 8.82 -6.39 6.54
C VAL A 119 9.49 -7.01 5.30
N GLY A 120 8.78 -7.86 4.56
CA GLY A 120 9.29 -8.47 3.33
C GLY A 120 9.63 -7.44 2.25
N LEU A 121 8.78 -6.42 2.08
CA LEU A 121 9.02 -5.30 1.19
C LEU A 121 10.30 -4.56 1.59
N LEU A 122 10.48 -4.20 2.86
CA LEU A 122 11.69 -3.53 3.37
C LEU A 122 12.96 -4.34 3.05
N TYR A 123 12.97 -5.64 3.30
CA TYR A 123 14.11 -6.50 2.94
C TYR A 123 14.35 -6.57 1.44
N PHE A 124 13.28 -6.63 0.63
CA PHE A 124 13.38 -6.59 -0.82
C PHE A 124 13.96 -5.26 -1.32
N LEU A 125 13.52 -4.12 -0.78
CA LEU A 125 14.08 -2.80 -1.11
C LEU A 125 15.55 -2.71 -0.75
N PHE A 126 15.92 -3.25 0.41
CA PHE A 126 17.30 -3.30 0.88
C PHE A 126 18.19 -4.12 -0.07
N LEU A 127 17.75 -5.32 -0.46
CA LEU A 127 18.50 -6.18 -1.38
C LEU A 127 18.71 -5.50 -2.74
N VAL A 128 17.63 -4.94 -3.31
CA VAL A 128 17.70 -4.18 -4.57
C VAL A 128 18.63 -2.97 -4.43
N GLY A 129 18.60 -2.28 -3.29
CA GLY A 129 19.48 -1.14 -3.00
C GLY A 129 20.97 -1.52 -2.95
N VAL A 130 21.30 -2.69 -2.41
CA VAL A 130 22.68 -3.21 -2.34
C VAL A 130 23.18 -3.72 -3.71
N GLU A 131 22.30 -4.29 -4.53
CA GLU A 131 22.65 -4.75 -5.88
C GLU A 131 22.86 -3.58 -6.86
N MET A 132 22.32 -2.40 -6.55
CA MET A 132 22.35 -1.26 -7.44
C MET A 132 23.66 -0.45 -7.35
N ASP A 133 24.33 -0.29 -8.50
CA ASP A 133 25.49 0.60 -8.62
C ASP A 133 25.07 2.10 -8.67
N LEU A 134 25.34 2.82 -7.58
CA LEU A 134 25.06 4.26 -7.46
C LEU A 134 25.99 5.16 -8.30
N SER A 135 27.17 4.68 -8.68
CA SER A 135 28.16 5.46 -9.45
C SER A 135 27.61 5.82 -10.83
N VAL A 136 26.84 4.89 -11.36
CA VAL A 136 26.17 4.92 -12.65
C VAL A 136 25.05 5.97 -12.70
N ILE A 137 24.27 6.08 -11.62
CA ILE A 137 23.16 7.04 -11.46
C ILE A 137 23.68 8.47 -11.39
N ARG A 138 24.81 8.69 -10.70
CA ARG A 138 25.40 10.02 -10.55
C ARG A 138 25.89 10.61 -11.88
N ARG A 139 26.31 9.76 -12.84
CA ARG A 139 26.87 10.19 -14.12
C ARG A 139 25.80 10.59 -15.16
N THR A 140 24.58 10.05 -15.07
CA THR A 140 23.48 10.29 -16.02
C THR A 140 22.52 11.42 -15.62
N GLY A 141 22.74 12.04 -14.45
CA GLY A 141 21.75 12.84 -13.71
C GLY A 141 20.88 13.83 -14.50
N ARG A 142 21.43 14.65 -15.42
CA ARG A 142 20.62 15.61 -16.19
C ARG A 142 19.67 14.94 -17.18
N LYS A 143 20.13 13.90 -17.89
CA LYS A 143 19.29 13.16 -18.84
C LYS A 143 18.19 12.40 -18.10
N ALA A 144 18.55 11.76 -16.99
CA ALA A 144 17.62 11.03 -16.14
C ALA A 144 16.52 11.94 -15.57
N LEU A 145 16.86 13.15 -15.14
CA LEU A 145 15.91 14.13 -14.61
C LEU A 145 14.89 14.57 -15.67
N ILE A 146 15.36 14.89 -16.89
CA ILE A 146 14.46 15.28 -17.98
C ILE A 146 13.51 14.14 -18.33
N ILE A 147 14.01 12.90 -18.40
CA ILE A 147 13.20 11.71 -18.70
C ILE A 147 12.17 11.46 -17.58
N ALA A 148 12.57 11.60 -16.31
CA ALA A 148 11.68 11.43 -15.17
C ALA A 148 10.54 12.46 -15.18
N LEU A 149 10.87 13.75 -15.33
CA LEU A 149 9.86 14.81 -15.37
C LEU A 149 8.94 14.68 -16.58
N ALA A 150 9.48 14.37 -17.76
CA ALA A 150 8.68 14.15 -18.96
C ALA A 150 7.76 12.93 -18.80
N GLY A 151 8.27 11.84 -18.22
CA GLY A 151 7.52 10.62 -17.95
C GLY A 151 6.44 10.77 -16.89
N MET A 152 6.63 11.67 -15.91
CA MET A 152 5.67 11.97 -14.86
C MET A 152 4.58 12.95 -15.33
N ALA A 153 4.94 13.94 -16.15
CA ALA A 153 4.05 15.02 -16.57
C ALA A 153 2.80 14.51 -17.31
N LEU A 154 2.96 13.53 -18.21
CA LEU A 154 1.85 13.02 -19.02
C LEU A 154 0.83 12.22 -18.17
N PRO A 155 1.20 11.18 -17.39
CA PRO A 155 0.27 10.49 -16.52
C PRO A 155 -0.34 11.41 -15.45
N PHE A 156 0.42 12.39 -14.95
CA PHE A 156 -0.09 13.37 -14.01
C PHE A 156 -1.18 14.23 -14.63
N ALA A 157 -0.97 14.76 -15.84
CA ALA A 157 -1.96 15.53 -16.57
C ALA A 157 -3.21 14.70 -16.88
N ILE A 158 -3.04 13.44 -17.30
CA ILE A 158 -4.17 12.52 -17.52
C ILE A 158 -4.92 12.29 -16.20
N GLY A 159 -4.22 12.02 -15.10
CA GLY A 159 -4.85 11.78 -13.80
C GLY A 159 -5.60 13.00 -13.29
N ALA A 160 -5.01 14.18 -13.33
CA ALA A 160 -5.67 15.43 -12.99
C ALA A 160 -6.87 15.71 -13.90
N SER A 161 -6.75 15.44 -15.21
CA SER A 161 -7.84 15.62 -16.18
C SER A 161 -9.01 14.65 -15.93
N SER A 162 -8.71 13.40 -15.55
CA SER A 162 -9.72 12.37 -15.29
C SER A 162 -10.59 12.70 -14.09
N ALA A 163 -10.07 13.45 -13.13
CA ALA A 163 -10.83 13.97 -12.00
C ALA A 163 -11.88 15.02 -12.41
N PHE A 164 -11.85 15.57 -13.64
CA PHE A 164 -12.97 16.37 -14.17
C PHE A 164 -14.09 15.51 -14.73
N LEU A 165 -13.75 14.33 -15.28
CA LEU A 165 -14.71 13.41 -15.91
C LEU A 165 -15.45 12.54 -14.89
N ILE A 166 -14.80 12.25 -13.76
CA ILE A 166 -15.41 11.55 -12.63
C ILE A 166 -16.00 12.65 -11.74
N PRO A 167 -17.34 12.84 -11.71
CA PRO A 167 -17.95 13.68 -10.70
C PRO A 167 -17.47 13.13 -9.36
N GLY A 168 -16.86 13.97 -8.52
CA GLY A 168 -16.44 13.58 -7.16
C GLY A 168 -17.60 12.86 -6.47
N PRO A 169 -17.33 11.94 -5.53
CA PRO A 169 -18.36 11.10 -4.91
C PRO A 169 -19.59 11.95 -4.61
N GLY A 170 -20.65 11.74 -5.40
CA GLY A 170 -21.89 12.50 -5.25
C GLY A 170 -22.43 12.33 -3.84
N PRO A 171 -23.36 13.19 -3.39
CA PRO A 171 -23.87 13.16 -2.02
C PRO A 171 -24.28 11.74 -1.65
N GLN A 172 -23.50 11.09 -0.78
CA GLN A 172 -23.87 9.78 -0.26
C GLN A 172 -25.11 10.00 0.62
N LYS A 173 -26.24 9.47 0.17
CA LYS A 173 -27.45 9.39 1.01
C LYS A 173 -27.12 8.48 2.18
N GLY A 174 -27.13 9.05 3.38
CA GLY A 174 -27.10 8.25 4.59
C GLY A 174 -28.34 7.34 4.69
N PRO A 175 -28.32 6.34 5.59
CA PRO A 175 -29.43 5.42 5.83
C PRO A 175 -30.77 6.11 6.14
N ASP A 176 -30.75 7.38 6.55
CA ASP A 176 -31.93 8.14 6.99
C ASP A 176 -32.59 9.01 5.90
N GLY A 177 -32.18 8.90 4.64
CA GLY A 177 -32.82 9.61 3.51
C GLY A 177 -32.73 11.15 3.55
N LYS A 178 -32.03 11.71 4.55
CA LYS A 178 -31.64 13.12 4.61
C LYS A 178 -30.35 13.32 3.83
N ASP A 179 -30.31 14.38 3.03
CA ASP A 179 -29.10 14.81 2.36
C ASP A 179 -28.04 15.12 3.41
N ILE A 180 -27.01 14.27 3.51
CA ILE A 180 -25.81 14.58 4.27
C ILE A 180 -25.10 15.70 3.51
N LYS A 181 -25.48 16.94 3.80
CA LYS A 181 -24.71 18.15 3.48
C LYS A 181 -23.42 18.27 4.31
N ASP A 182 -22.97 17.17 4.91
CA ASP A 182 -21.65 17.03 5.55
C ASP A 182 -20.62 16.33 4.67
N SER A 183 -20.92 16.10 3.37
CA SER A 183 -19.84 15.87 2.40
C SER A 183 -19.13 17.20 2.16
N LYS A 184 -18.31 17.54 3.15
CA LYS A 184 -17.30 18.60 3.17
C LYS A 184 -16.75 18.77 1.76
N ASP A 185 -16.65 20.01 1.30
CA ASP A 185 -15.88 20.38 0.10
C ASP A 185 -14.47 19.78 0.24
N VAL A 186 -14.28 18.54 -0.19
CA VAL A 186 -12.95 17.97 -0.39
C VAL A 186 -12.38 18.89 -1.44
N ASN A 187 -11.45 19.75 -1.03
CA ASN A 187 -10.81 20.75 -1.89
C ASN A 187 -10.61 20.12 -3.26
N LYS A 188 -11.37 20.59 -4.26
CA LYS A 188 -11.38 20.01 -5.61
C LYS A 188 -9.94 19.87 -6.16
N TRP A 189 -9.09 20.82 -5.76
CA TRP A 189 -7.65 20.85 -5.97
C TRP A 189 -6.87 19.68 -5.33
N THR A 190 -7.19 19.32 -4.09
CA THR A 190 -6.59 18.15 -3.43
C THR A 190 -6.97 16.86 -4.14
N TYR A 191 -8.23 16.73 -4.60
CA TYR A 191 -8.65 15.58 -5.39
C TYR A 191 -7.89 15.49 -6.72
N PHE A 192 -7.74 16.62 -7.44
CA PHE A 192 -6.93 16.69 -8.67
C PHE A 192 -5.48 16.29 -8.45
N LEU A 193 -4.85 16.85 -7.40
CA LEU A 193 -3.47 16.57 -7.06
C LEU A 193 -3.30 15.11 -6.64
N PHE A 194 -4.16 14.59 -5.78
CA PHE A 194 -4.08 13.20 -5.33
C PHE A 194 -4.20 12.22 -6.49
N LEU A 195 -5.18 12.41 -7.38
CA LEU A 195 -5.38 11.53 -8.53
C LEU A 195 -4.25 11.66 -9.56
N GLY A 196 -3.76 12.89 -9.81
CA GLY A 196 -2.60 13.13 -10.67
C GLY A 196 -1.32 12.50 -10.13
N VAL A 197 -1.04 12.64 -8.83
CA VAL A 197 0.10 12.00 -8.17
C VAL A 197 -0.06 10.48 -8.25
N ALA A 198 -1.18 9.92 -7.81
CA ALA A 198 -1.41 8.47 -7.78
C ALA A 198 -1.18 7.79 -9.13
N LEU A 199 -1.55 8.43 -10.24
CA LEU A 199 -1.37 7.88 -11.59
C LEU A 199 0.02 8.12 -12.19
N SER A 200 0.86 8.96 -11.58
CA SER A 200 2.20 9.30 -12.07
C SER A 200 3.35 8.70 -11.25
N VAL A 201 3.08 8.19 -10.05
CA VAL A 201 4.08 7.49 -9.23
C VAL A 201 4.47 6.17 -9.90
N THR A 202 5.77 5.94 -10.06
CA THR A 202 6.32 4.65 -10.48
C THR A 202 7.18 4.06 -9.36
N ALA A 203 6.91 2.83 -8.94
CA ALA A 203 7.71 2.16 -7.93
C ALA A 203 9.08 1.71 -8.49
N PHE A 204 10.14 2.42 -8.11
CA PHE A 204 11.55 2.04 -8.39
C PHE A 204 11.85 0.54 -8.13
N PRO A 205 11.42 -0.07 -7.02
CA PRO A 205 11.78 -1.45 -6.68
C PRO A 205 11.20 -2.47 -7.65
N VAL A 206 9.97 -2.21 -8.12
CA VAL A 206 9.31 -3.05 -9.11
C VAL A 206 10.04 -2.96 -10.45
N LEU A 207 10.42 -1.75 -10.87
CA LEU A 207 11.21 -1.55 -12.09
C LEU A 207 12.55 -2.29 -12.02
N ALA A 208 13.29 -2.13 -10.91
CA ALA A 208 14.58 -2.78 -10.70
C ALA A 208 14.49 -4.29 -10.86
N ARG A 209 13.48 -4.92 -10.24
CA ARG A 209 13.25 -6.36 -10.36
C ARG A 209 12.88 -6.77 -11.78
N ILE A 210 12.04 -6.00 -12.49
CA ILE A 210 11.71 -6.31 -13.88
C ILE A 210 12.96 -6.27 -14.76
N LEU A 211 13.81 -5.25 -14.62
CA LEU A 211 15.05 -5.16 -15.38
C LEU A 211 16.03 -6.28 -15.01
N ALA A 212 16.06 -6.71 -13.74
CA ALA A 212 16.88 -7.83 -13.27
C ALA A 212 16.44 -9.14 -13.93
N GLU A 213 15.12 -9.41 -13.91
CA GLU A 213 14.50 -10.59 -14.52
C GLU A 213 14.73 -10.61 -16.05
N LEU A 214 14.71 -9.45 -16.71
CA LEU A 214 14.99 -9.30 -18.14
C LEU A 214 16.49 -9.27 -18.48
N LYS A 215 17.40 -9.32 -17.50
CA LYS A 215 18.86 -9.19 -17.67
C LYS A 215 19.29 -7.88 -18.36
N LEU A 216 18.52 -6.81 -18.20
CA LEU A 216 18.76 -5.50 -18.82
C LEU A 216 19.39 -4.48 -17.86
N LEU A 217 19.54 -4.79 -16.57
CA LEU A 217 20.03 -3.84 -15.54
C LEU A 217 21.35 -3.14 -15.91
N ASN A 218 22.33 -3.89 -16.43
CA ASN A 218 23.66 -3.37 -16.72
C ASN A 218 23.77 -2.67 -18.08
N THR A 219 22.71 -2.69 -18.89
CA THR A 219 22.68 -1.98 -20.18
C THR A 219 22.57 -0.48 -19.97
N GLU A 220 22.99 0.32 -20.96
CA GLU A 220 22.83 1.78 -20.88
C GLU A 220 21.37 2.20 -20.67
N LEU A 221 20.44 1.51 -21.34
CA LEU A 221 19.00 1.73 -21.18
C LEU A 221 18.54 1.40 -19.75
N GLY A 222 18.98 0.27 -19.21
CA GLY A 222 18.63 -0.13 -17.84
C GLY A 222 19.15 0.86 -16.79
N ARG A 223 20.38 1.32 -16.96
CA ARG A 223 21.02 2.33 -16.13
C ARG A 223 20.30 3.69 -16.19
N ILE A 224 19.89 4.14 -17.38
CA ILE A 224 19.11 5.37 -17.53
C ILE A 224 17.74 5.22 -16.88
N ALA A 225 17.03 4.10 -17.13
CA ALA A 225 15.72 3.81 -16.55
C ALA A 225 15.75 3.77 -15.01
N MET A 226 16.73 3.08 -14.43
CA MET A 226 16.94 3.03 -12.97
C MET A 226 17.20 4.43 -12.38
N SER A 227 18.10 5.20 -12.99
CA SER A 227 18.39 6.56 -12.53
C SER A 227 17.17 7.50 -12.62
N SER A 228 16.36 7.35 -13.68
CA SER A 228 15.11 8.11 -13.85
C SER A 228 14.05 7.71 -12.82
N ALA A 229 13.94 6.42 -12.51
CA ALA A 229 12.94 5.92 -11.56
C ALA A 229 13.22 6.37 -10.12
N ILE A 230 14.49 6.45 -9.71
CA ILE A 230 14.87 6.99 -8.39
C ILE A 230 14.46 8.46 -8.27
N VAL A 231 14.75 9.25 -9.31
CA VAL A 231 14.33 10.66 -9.34
C VAL A 231 12.80 10.76 -9.28
N ASN A 232 12.08 9.90 -10.02
CA ASN A 232 10.62 9.88 -9.97
C ASN A 232 10.07 9.49 -8.58
N ASP A 233 10.68 8.51 -7.91
CA ASP A 233 10.27 8.08 -6.56
C ASP A 233 10.48 9.21 -5.54
N MET A 234 11.62 9.92 -5.61
CA MET A 234 11.86 11.11 -4.79
C MET A 234 10.83 12.23 -5.04
N CYS A 235 10.54 12.53 -6.32
CA CYS A 235 9.52 13.51 -6.69
C CYS A 235 8.12 13.08 -6.22
N ALA A 236 7.79 11.79 -6.31
CA ALA A 236 6.51 11.23 -5.87
C ALA A 236 6.29 11.42 -4.36
N TRP A 237 7.29 11.14 -3.52
CA TRP A 237 7.18 11.35 -2.07
C TRP A 237 7.02 12.82 -1.70
N ILE A 238 7.72 13.74 -2.39
CA ILE A 238 7.55 15.19 -2.20
C ILE A 238 6.13 15.62 -2.60
N LEU A 239 5.64 15.20 -3.76
CA LEU A 239 4.30 15.55 -4.23
C LEU A 239 3.20 14.94 -3.35
N LEU A 240 3.40 13.73 -2.84
CA LEU A 240 2.48 13.09 -1.91
C LEU A 240 2.42 13.85 -0.58
N ALA A 241 3.56 14.28 -0.04
CA ALA A 241 3.62 15.08 1.18
C ALA A 241 2.90 16.44 1.02
N VAL A 242 3.02 17.07 -0.16
CA VAL A 242 2.27 18.28 -0.50
C VAL A 242 0.77 17.98 -0.63
N ALA A 243 0.39 16.89 -1.29
CA ALA A 243 -1.01 16.50 -1.45
C ALA A 243 -1.71 16.26 -0.09
N ILE A 244 -1.03 15.59 0.84
CA ILE A 244 -1.54 15.37 2.20
C ILE A 244 -1.67 16.71 2.96
N ALA A 245 -0.68 17.58 2.87
CA ALA A 245 -0.73 18.90 3.52
C ALA A 245 -1.89 19.78 3.02
N LEU A 246 -2.19 19.71 1.72
CA LEU A 246 -3.31 20.41 1.11
C LEU A 246 -4.67 19.74 1.41
N ALA A 247 -4.69 18.43 1.69
CA ALA A 247 -5.88 17.74 2.15
C ALA A 247 -6.29 18.18 3.55
N GLU A 248 -5.32 18.36 4.45
CA GLU A 248 -5.57 18.73 5.85
C GLU A 248 -5.94 20.21 6.02
N SER A 249 -5.46 21.10 5.14
CA SER A 249 -5.74 22.54 5.23
C SER A 249 -7.14 22.97 4.76
N GLY A 250 -7.93 22.07 4.14
CA GLY A 250 -9.30 22.34 3.67
C GLY A 250 -10.42 22.16 4.69
N GLY A 251 -10.13 21.68 5.90
CA GLY A 251 -11.13 21.50 6.94
C GLY A 251 -11.47 22.82 7.62
N SER A 252 -12.72 23.29 7.49
CA SER A 252 -13.30 24.45 8.19
C SER A 252 -13.44 24.28 9.72
N GLU A 253 -12.60 23.46 10.33
CA GLU A 253 -12.38 23.41 11.78
C GLU A 253 -10.94 23.86 12.02
N ALA A 254 -10.74 25.17 11.83
CA ALA A 254 -9.57 25.91 12.26
C ALA A 254 -9.50 26.00 13.80
N SER A 255 -9.53 24.84 14.48
CA SER A 255 -9.24 24.74 15.90
C SER A 255 -7.85 24.11 16.05
N ALA A 256 -6.88 25.01 16.12
CA ALA A 256 -5.68 24.89 16.94
C ALA A 256 -4.97 23.53 16.93
N SER A 257 -4.13 23.33 15.92
CA SER A 257 -2.71 23.43 16.23
C SER A 257 -1.98 23.98 15.02
N SER A 258 -1.16 25.02 15.23
CA SER A 258 -0.20 25.55 14.26
C SER A 258 0.73 24.49 13.66
N TRP A 259 0.68 23.25 14.15
CA TRP A 259 1.51 22.12 13.82
C TRP A 259 1.11 21.40 12.53
N ALA A 260 -0.15 21.50 12.06
CA ALA A 260 -0.59 20.85 10.80
C ALA A 260 0.05 21.48 9.56
N SER A 261 0.13 22.82 9.50
CA SER A 261 0.85 23.52 8.43
C SER A 261 2.36 23.28 8.49
N TYR A 262 2.93 23.08 9.69
CA TYR A 262 4.33 22.66 9.84
C TYR A 262 4.54 21.17 9.66
N ALA A 263 3.50 20.33 9.61
CA ALA A 263 3.64 18.87 9.51
C ALA A 263 4.30 18.48 8.18
N SER A 264 3.89 19.11 7.08
CA SER A 264 4.52 18.89 5.77
C SER A 264 5.99 19.33 5.76
N LEU A 265 6.28 20.51 6.32
CA LEU A 265 7.65 21.00 6.46
C LEU A 265 8.49 20.10 7.35
N PHE A 266 7.91 19.57 8.44
CA PHE A 266 8.58 18.66 9.36
C PHE A 266 8.82 17.30 8.73
N VAL A 267 7.88 16.78 7.93
CA VAL A 267 8.07 15.55 7.15
C VAL A 267 9.21 15.74 6.15
N VAL A 268 9.22 16.84 5.38
CA VAL A 268 10.30 17.12 4.43
C VAL A 268 11.63 17.34 5.15
N LEU A 269 11.66 18.11 6.23
CA LEU A 269 12.87 18.38 7.02
C LEU A 269 13.41 17.10 7.66
N SER A 270 12.55 16.27 8.24
CA SER A 270 12.89 14.97 8.82
C SER A 270 13.44 14.02 7.74
N SER A 271 12.83 14.00 6.55
CA SER A 271 13.31 13.22 5.41
C SER A 271 14.71 13.67 4.98
N VAL A 272 14.93 14.98 4.83
CA VAL A 272 16.23 15.55 4.45
C VAL A 272 17.28 15.30 5.53
N ALA A 273 16.92 15.45 6.81
CA ALA A 273 17.80 15.18 7.94
C ALA A 273 18.20 13.70 8.01
N PHE A 274 17.26 12.79 7.79
CA PHE A 274 17.52 11.35 7.71
C PHE A 274 18.47 11.01 6.56
N VAL A 275 18.22 11.54 5.35
CA VAL A 275 19.10 11.33 4.19
C VAL A 275 20.50 11.91 4.45
N ALA A 276 20.59 13.10 5.06
CA ALA A 276 21.87 13.70 5.43
C ALA A 276 22.62 12.82 6.45
N PHE A 277 21.93 12.30 7.47
CA PHE A 277 22.50 11.37 8.44
C PHE A 277 23.02 10.09 7.76
N CYS A 278 22.25 9.48 6.86
CA CYS A 278 22.69 8.30 6.11
C CYS A 278 23.95 8.59 5.27
N ILE A 279 24.04 9.75 4.63
CA ILE A 279 25.19 10.11 3.79
C ILE A 279 26.42 10.46 4.63
N LEU A 280 26.23 11.19 5.73
CA LEU A 280 27.33 11.75 6.54
C LEU A 280 27.83 10.82 7.62
N VAL A 281 27.01 9.88 8.11
CA VAL A 281 27.37 8.97 9.21
C VAL A 281 27.50 7.54 8.71
N ILE A 282 26.49 7.00 8.02
CA ILE A 282 26.48 5.59 7.63
C ILE A 282 27.52 5.31 6.54
N ARG A 283 27.60 6.17 5.51
CA ARG A 283 28.55 5.99 4.41
C ARG A 283 30.02 5.98 4.83
N PRO A 284 30.53 6.91 5.67
CA PRO A 284 31.91 6.84 6.13
C PRO A 284 32.17 5.71 7.12
N VAL A 285 31.18 5.31 7.92
CA VAL A 285 31.33 4.16 8.84
C VAL A 285 31.50 2.85 8.06
N ILE A 286 30.76 2.66 6.96
CA ILE A 286 30.89 1.47 6.10
C ILE A 286 32.13 1.53 5.21
N GLY A 287 32.52 2.72 4.74
CA GLY A 287 33.74 2.89 3.94
C GLY A 287 35.04 2.87 4.74
N GLY A 288 34.94 2.97 6.07
CA GLY A 288 36.07 2.88 7.00
C GLY A 288 36.20 1.53 7.72
N LEU A 289 35.29 0.59 7.45
CA LEU A 289 35.36 -0.81 7.89
C LEU A 289 35.97 -1.67 6.78
#